data_AF-A0A166IGJ1-F1
#
_entry.id   AF-A0A166IGJ1-F1
#
_cell.length_a   1.000
_cell.length_b   1.000
_cell.length_c   1.000
_cell.angle_alpha   90.00
_cell.angle_beta   90.00
_cell.angle_gamma   90.00
#
_symmetry.space_group_name_H-M   'P 1'
#
loop_
_entity.id
_entity.type
_entity.pdbx_description
1 polymer ?
#
loop_
_entity_poly.entity_id
_entity_poly.type
_entity_poly.pdbx_seq_one_letter_code
_entity_poly.pdbx_strand_id
1 'polypeptide(L)'
;MTGPGPYEAAESYRCGAISREELVQILTTWRYVPGEQRTAGLHDDLLNFVPGSFDEVAAAFDGELIDGELYDIAHEALRSQNAPP
;
A
#
# COMPACT_ATOMS: atom_id res chain seq x y z
N MET A 1 -2.77 9.51 -15.29
CA MET A 1 -3.93 8.63 -15.04
C MET A 1 -3.94 8.40 -13.54
N THR A 2 -4.73 9.18 -12.81
CA THR A 2 -4.76 9.14 -11.34
C THR A 2 -5.97 8.29 -10.95
N GLY A 3 -5.82 6.98 -11.08
CA GLY A 3 -6.75 6.05 -10.46
C GLY A 3 -6.51 6.06 -8.94
N PRO A 4 -7.50 5.65 -8.13
CA PRO A 4 -7.39 5.71 -6.69
C PRO A 4 -6.20 4.89 -6.21
N GLY A 5 -5.31 5.49 -5.42
CA GLY A 5 -4.15 4.80 -4.85
C GLY A 5 -4.56 3.73 -3.82
N PRO A 6 -3.66 2.80 -3.44
CA PRO A 6 -3.90 1.83 -2.37
C PRO A 6 -4.48 2.43 -1.10
N TYR A 7 -4.09 3.66 -0.73
CA TYR A 7 -4.66 4.37 0.41
C TYR A 7 -6.13 4.74 0.20
N GLU A 8 -6.48 5.34 -0.95
CA GLU A 8 -7.87 5.71 -1.28
C GLU A 8 -8.77 4.47 -1.42
N ALA A 9 -8.22 3.33 -1.86
CA ALA A 9 -8.93 2.06 -1.84
C ALA A 9 -9.22 1.59 -0.40
N ALA A 10 -8.25 1.74 0.52
CA ALA A 10 -8.46 1.44 1.93
C ALA A 10 -9.51 2.37 2.59
N GLU A 11 -9.51 3.67 2.24
CA GLU A 11 -10.57 4.60 2.68
C GLU A 11 -11.95 4.18 2.15
N SER A 12 -12.02 3.77 0.89
CA SER A 12 -13.26 3.28 0.27
C SER A 12 -13.77 2.01 0.98
N TYR A 13 -12.88 1.10 1.36
CA TYR A 13 -13.23 -0.07 2.17
C TYR A 13 -13.76 0.34 3.55
N ARG A 14 -13.10 1.29 4.22
CA ARG A 14 -13.50 1.78 5.55
C ARG A 14 -14.88 2.45 5.53
N CYS A 15 -15.19 3.15 4.45
CA CYS A 15 -16.51 3.73 4.19
C CYS A 15 -17.57 2.70 3.76
N GLY A 16 -17.19 1.44 3.55
CA GLY A 16 -18.08 0.36 3.07
C GLY A 16 -18.46 0.50 1.61
N ALA A 17 -17.73 1.30 0.82
CA ALA A 17 -17.96 1.48 -0.61
C ALA A 17 -17.44 0.30 -1.45
N ILE A 18 -16.39 -0.38 -0.97
CA ILE A 18 -15.88 -1.63 -1.55
C ILE A 18 -15.84 -2.73 -0.48
N SER A 19 -15.93 -3.98 -0.91
CA SER A 19 -15.81 -5.13 0.00
C SER A 19 -14.35 -5.44 0.34
N ARG A 20 -14.13 -6.26 1.37
CA ARG A 20 -12.79 -6.77 1.71
C ARG A 20 -12.15 -7.52 0.54
N GLU A 21 -12.94 -8.31 -0.17
CA GLU A 21 -12.49 -9.10 -1.33
C GLU A 21 -12.03 -8.18 -2.47
N GLU A 22 -12.76 -7.09 -2.72
CA GLU A 22 -12.35 -6.10 -3.72
C GLU A 22 -11.07 -5.37 -3.30
N LEU A 23 -10.93 -5.00 -2.03
CA LEU A 23 -9.70 -4.40 -1.52
C LEU A 23 -8.51 -5.37 -1.67
N VAL A 24 -8.67 -6.65 -1.31
CA VAL A 24 -7.63 -7.67 -1.50
C VAL A 24 -7.24 -7.78 -2.98
N GLN A 25 -8.22 -7.79 -3.88
CA GLN A 25 -7.94 -7.84 -5.32
C GLN A 25 -7.15 -6.61 -5.78
N ILE A 26 -7.50 -5.41 -5.32
CA ILE A 26 -6.77 -4.18 -5.65
C ILE A 26 -5.34 -4.26 -5.13
N LEU A 27 -5.14 -4.58 -3.84
CA LEU A 27 -3.82 -4.62 -3.21
C LEU A 27 -2.90 -5.69 -3.83
N THR A 28 -3.45 -6.85 -4.19
CA THR A 28 -2.66 -7.95 -4.76
C THR A 28 -2.32 -7.75 -6.24
N THR A 29 -3.15 -7.01 -6.98
CA THR A 29 -2.92 -6.71 -8.40
C THR A 29 -2.16 -5.40 -8.63
N TRP A 30 -2.06 -4.56 -7.61
CA TRP A 30 -1.33 -3.30 -7.69
C TRP A 30 0.16 -3.53 -7.94
N ARG A 31 0.68 -2.91 -8.99
CA ARG A 31 2.13 -2.84 -9.22
C ARG A 31 2.71 -1.72 -8.39
N TYR A 32 3.10 -2.07 -7.17
CA TYR A 32 3.71 -1.12 -6.25
C TYR A 32 4.99 -0.56 -6.85
N VAL A 33 5.05 0.76 -6.91
CA VAL A 33 6.29 1.44 -7.27
C VAL A 33 7.29 1.17 -6.14
N PRO A 34 8.53 0.74 -6.44
CA PRO A 34 9.55 0.65 -5.40
C PRO A 34 9.70 2.05 -4.80
N GLY A 35 9.33 2.19 -3.53
CA GLY A 35 9.60 3.42 -2.79
C GLY A 35 11.10 3.71 -2.90
N GLU A 36 11.48 4.98 -3.08
CA GLU A 36 12.89 5.36 -3.03
C GLU A 36 13.48 4.78 -1.75
N GLN A 37 14.52 3.95 -1.91
CA GLN A 37 15.24 3.34 -0.80
C GLN A 37 15.57 4.46 0.19
N ARG A 38 14.94 4.42 1.38
CA ARG A 38 15.21 5.36 2.47
C ARG A 38 16.72 5.50 2.60
N THR A 39 17.27 6.61 2.14
CA THR A 39 18.68 6.91 2.36
C THR A 39 18.82 6.99 3.88
N ALA A 40 19.75 6.23 4.45
CA ALA A 40 19.96 6.12 5.89
C ALA A 40 20.62 7.40 6.48
N GLY A 41 20.07 8.56 6.14
CA GLY A 41 20.54 9.89 6.52
C GLY A 41 19.60 10.55 7.51
N LEU A 42 20.17 11.06 8.60
CA LEU A 42 19.53 11.53 9.83
C LEU A 42 18.60 12.77 9.71
N HIS A 43 18.16 13.18 8.52
CA HIS A 43 17.39 14.43 8.34
C HIS A 43 16.42 14.38 7.14
N ASP A 44 15.50 13.43 7.08
CA ASP A 44 14.41 13.47 6.09
C ASP A 44 13.08 12.98 6.68
N ASP A 45 12.73 13.52 7.86
CA ASP A 45 11.45 13.33 8.55
C ASP A 45 10.25 13.96 7.81
N LEU A 46 10.42 14.40 6.56
CA LEU A 46 9.31 14.62 5.64
C LEU A 46 9.22 13.41 4.71
N LEU A 47 8.58 12.36 5.21
CA LEU A 47 7.84 11.35 4.45
C LEU A 47 7.72 11.67 2.95
N ASN A 48 8.69 11.20 2.15
CA ASN A 48 8.54 11.10 0.70
C ASN A 48 7.48 10.03 0.42
N PHE A 49 6.22 10.38 0.66
CA PHE A 49 5.07 9.57 0.29
C PHE A 49 5.02 9.53 -1.23
N VAL A 50 5.42 8.40 -1.82
CA VAL A 50 5.39 8.20 -3.26
C VAL A 50 4.01 7.60 -3.60
N PRO A 51 3.14 8.33 -4.30
CA PRO A 51 1.84 7.79 -4.70
C PRO A 51 2.00 6.48 -5.48
N GLY A 52 1.23 5.46 -5.13
CA GLY A 52 1.32 4.12 -5.70
C GLY A 52 2.48 3.25 -5.17
N SER A 53 3.26 3.69 -4.18
CA SER A 53 4.21 2.84 -3.47
C SER A 53 3.53 2.03 -2.37
N PHE A 54 4.29 1.11 -1.77
CA PHE A 54 3.81 0.36 -0.60
C PHE A 54 3.64 1.24 0.66
N ASP A 55 4.18 2.47 0.67
CA ASP A 55 4.00 3.41 1.78
C ASP A 55 2.52 3.78 1.96
N GLU A 56 1.72 3.75 0.89
CA GLU A 56 0.27 3.97 0.97
C GLU A 56 -0.44 2.87 1.77
N VAL A 57 0.02 1.61 1.65
CA VAL A 57 -0.51 0.47 2.40
C VAL A 57 -0.06 0.54 3.86
N ALA A 58 1.19 0.95 4.09
CA ALA A 58 1.71 1.17 5.45
C ALA A 58 0.97 2.31 6.16
N ALA A 59 0.69 3.41 5.47
CA ALA A 59 -0.11 4.52 5.99
C ALA A 59 -1.56 4.08 6.28
N ALA A 60 -2.16 3.26 5.42
CA ALA A 60 -3.49 2.72 5.66
C ALA A 60 -3.55 1.80 6.89
N PHE A 61 -2.47 1.05 7.16
CA PHE A 61 -2.37 0.22 8.37
C PHE A 61 -2.17 1.07 9.63
N ASP A 62 -1.28 2.07 9.58
CA ASP A 62 -1.06 3.01 10.69
C ASP A 62 -2.31 3.82 11.02
N GLY A 63 -3.08 4.21 10.00
CA GLY A 63 -4.38 4.87 10.12
C GLY A 63 -5.56 3.94 10.46
N GLU A 64 -5.31 2.66 10.76
CA GLU A 64 -6.33 1.66 11.10
C GLU A 64 -7.46 1.52 10.04
N LEU A 65 -7.15 1.85 8.78
CA LEU A 65 -8.05 1.68 7.63
C LEU A 65 -8.10 0.21 7.17
N ILE A 66 -6.99 -0.51 7.36
CA ILE A 66 -6.84 -1.93 7.07
C ILE A 66 -6.34 -2.69 8.30
N ASP A 67 -6.75 -3.93 8.43
CA ASP A 67 -6.23 -4.86 9.43
C ASP A 67 -4.89 -5.48 9.03
N GLY A 68 -4.21 -6.10 10.01
CA GLY A 68 -2.90 -6.72 9.79
C GLY A 68 -2.92 -7.84 8.74
N GLU A 69 -4.03 -8.56 8.60
CA GLU A 69 -4.16 -9.60 7.57
C GLU A 69 -4.16 -8.99 6.16
N LEU A 70 -4.85 -7.87 5.94
CA LEU A 70 -4.81 -7.13 4.68
C LEU A 70 -3.42 -6.57 4.38
N TYR A 71 -2.73 -6.06 5.41
CA TYR A 71 -1.36 -5.60 5.27
C TYR A 71 -0.41 -6.73 4.84
N ASP A 72 -0.51 -7.89 5.50
CA ASP A 72 0.31 -9.07 5.20
C ASP A 72 0.06 -9.58 3.77
N ILE A 73 -1.19 -9.62 3.32
CA ILE A 73 -1.57 -10.00 1.95
C ILE A 73 -0.90 -9.08 0.92
N ALA A 74 -0.96 -7.76 1.13
CA ALA A 74 -0.33 -6.80 0.24
C ALA A 74 1.20 -6.93 0.24
N HIS A 75 1.79 -7.18 1.41
CA HIS A 75 3.22 -7.36 1.56
C HIS A 75 3.71 -8.65 0.88
N GLU A 76 2.95 -9.74 0.95
CA GLU A 76 3.24 -10.99 0.25
C GLU A 76 3.14 -10.81 -1.28
N ALA A 77 2.16 -10.05 -1.75
CA ALA A 77 2.06 -9.69 -3.16
C ALA A 77 3.27 -8.87 -3.63
N LEU A 78 3.70 -7.87 -2.85
CA LEU A 78 4.91 -7.11 -3.12
C LEU A 78 6.15 -8.01 -3.18
N ARG A 79 6.31 -8.94 -2.22
CA ARG A 79 7.42 -9.89 -2.21
C ARG A 79 7.41 -10.77 -3.45
N SER A 80 6.24 -11.28 -3.85
CA SER A 80 6.07 -12.11 -5.04
C SER A 80 6.41 -11.35 -6.32
N GLN A 81 6.14 -10.05 -6.38
CA GLN A 81 6.52 -9.18 -7.51
C GLN A 81 8.04 -8.92 -7.59
N ASN A 82 8.74 -8.91 -6.46
CA ASN A 82 10.18 -8.68 -6.39
C ASN A 82 11.03 -9.96 -6.37
N ALA A 83 10.40 -11.13 -6.28
CA ALA A 83 11.09 -12.41 -6.35
C ALA A 83 11.67 -12.62 -7.76
N PRO A 84 12.97 -12.99 -7.89
CA PRO A 84 13.52 -13.36 -9.18
C PRO A 84 12.83 -14.62 -9.72
N PRO A 85 12.68 -14.76 -11.06
CA PRO A 85 12.07 -15.93 -11.69
C PRO A 85 12.89 -17.21 -11.51
#